data_AF-A0A539EDZ9-F1
#
_entry.id   AF-A0A539EDZ9-F1
#
_cell.length_a   1.000
_cell.length_b   1.000
_cell.length_c   1.000
_cell.angle_alpha   90.00
_cell.angle_beta   90.00
_cell.angle_gamma   90.00
#
_symmetry.space_group_name_H-M   'P 1'
#
loop_
_entity.id
_entity.type
_entity.pdbx_description
1 polymer ?
#
loop_
_entity_poly.entity_id
_entity_poly.type
_entity_poly.pdbx_seq_one_letter_code
_entity_poly.pdbx_strand_id
1 'polypeptide(L)'
;HRPSGRLEQLLRGKEVLIHPFVLGEISCGQMQRRKMTLFVISQLGRAPVAPDEDVLEMVETRQLFGIGLGFIDAHLLMSARIANCALMTRDRALIRAAHRLGVAMAA
;
A
#
# COMPACT_ATOMS: atom_id res chain seq x y z
N HIS A 1 -5.77 16.56 3.54
CA HIS A 1 -4.62 15.71 3.18
C HIS A 1 -3.61 16.59 2.44
N ARG A 2 -2.38 16.79 2.93
CA ARG A 2 -1.39 17.62 2.21
C ARG A 2 -0.81 16.85 1.02
N PRO A 3 -0.74 17.47 -0.18
CA PRO A 3 -0.09 16.86 -1.34
C PRO A 3 1.40 16.62 -1.07
N SER A 4 1.92 15.52 -1.61
CA SER A 4 3.35 15.21 -1.63
C SER A 4 3.82 15.44 -3.07
N GLY A 5 4.81 16.31 -3.28
CA GLY A 5 5.36 16.56 -4.62
C GLY A 5 5.88 15.29 -5.29
N ARG A 6 6.41 14.35 -4.50
CA ARG A 6 6.85 13.03 -4.97
C ARG A 6 5.70 12.18 -5.48
N LEU A 7 4.58 12.12 -4.76
CA LEU A 7 3.40 11.37 -5.21
C LEU A 7 2.84 11.97 -6.51
N GLU A 8 2.79 13.30 -6.61
CA GLU A 8 2.35 13.97 -7.84
C GLU A 8 3.24 13.61 -9.05
N GLN A 9 4.56 13.55 -8.84
CA GLN A 9 5.51 13.13 -9.87
C GLN A 9 5.26 11.68 -10.31
N LEU A 10 5.13 10.74 -9.37
CA LEU A 10 4.88 9.33 -9.66
C LEU A 10 3.53 9.13 -10.39
N LEU A 11 2.49 9.86 -9.97
CA LEU A 11 1.18 9.81 -10.63
C LEU A 11 1.25 10.29 -12.08
N ARG A 12 1.99 11.38 -12.34
CA ARG A 12 2.22 11.87 -13.71
C ARG A 12 3.02 10.87 -14.55
N GLY A 13 3.98 10.17 -13.94
CA GLY A 13 4.79 9.12 -14.56
C GLY A 13 4.06 7.79 -14.78
N LYS A 14 2.83 7.63 -14.26
CA LYS A 14 2.09 6.35 -14.22
C LYS A 14 2.85 5.24 -13.45
N GLU A 15 3.62 5.63 -12.44
CA GLU A 15 4.46 4.74 -11.62
C GLU A 15 3.79 4.35 -10.29
N VAL A 16 2.48 4.58 -10.18
CA VAL A 16 1.70 4.29 -8.96
C VAL A 16 0.78 3.11 -9.20
N LEU A 17 0.88 2.12 -8.32
CA LEU A 17 -0.09 1.04 -8.20
C LEU A 17 -1.02 1.29 -7.03
N ILE A 18 -2.29 0.88 -7.18
CA ILE A 18 -3.28 0.83 -6.11
C ILE A 18 -3.57 -0.62 -5.74
N HIS A 19 -3.53 -0.93 -4.45
CA HIS A 19 -3.95 -2.25 -3.97
C HIS A 19 -5.49 -2.29 -3.81
N PRO A 20 -6.17 -3.40 -4.16
CA PRO A 20 -7.63 -3.50 -4.02
C PRO A 20 -8.16 -3.19 -2.61
N PHE A 21 -7.46 -3.60 -1.56
CA PHE A 21 -7.86 -3.30 -0.18
C PHE A 21 -7.76 -1.80 0.15
N VAL A 22 -6.73 -1.11 -0.36
CA VAL A 22 -6.60 0.35 -0.19
C VAL A 22 -7.72 1.07 -0.96
N LEU A 23 -8.04 0.62 -2.17
CA LEU A 23 -9.18 1.15 -2.93
C LEU A 23 -10.50 0.95 -2.18
N GLY A 24 -10.69 -0.23 -1.55
CA GLY A 24 -11.84 -0.52 -0.69
C GLY A 24 -11.93 0.42 0.50
N GLU A 25 -10.83 0.59 1.24
CA GLU A 25 -10.76 1.48 2.41
C GLU A 25 -11.04 2.94 2.02
N ILE A 26 -10.40 3.43 0.94
CA ILE A 26 -10.68 4.77 0.39
C ILE A 26 -12.16 4.88 0.02
N SER A 27 -12.74 3.85 -0.58
CA SER A 27 -14.15 3.83 -0.93
C SER A 27 -15.07 3.86 0.29
N CYS A 28 -14.65 3.40 1.47
CA CYS A 28 -15.44 3.54 2.69
C CYS A 28 -15.40 4.97 3.28
N GLY A 29 -14.36 5.76 2.95
CA GLY A 29 -14.18 7.10 3.49
C GLY A 29 -15.11 8.18 2.91
N GLN A 30 -15.32 9.25 3.68
CA GLN A 30 -15.99 10.46 3.22
C GLN A 30 -15.03 11.33 2.40
N MET A 31 -15.46 11.76 1.21
CA MET A 31 -14.63 12.58 0.32
C MET A 31 -15.47 13.51 -0.56
N GLN A 32 -14.90 14.68 -0.87
CA GLN A 32 -15.45 15.59 -1.87
C GLN A 32 -15.28 15.01 -3.27
N ARG A 33 -16.24 15.26 -4.17
CA ARG A 33 -16.24 14.76 -5.56
C ARG A 33 -16.03 13.25 -5.68
N ARG A 34 -16.57 12.48 -4.72
CA ARG A 34 -16.41 11.03 -4.58
C ARG A 34 -16.39 10.23 -5.88
N LYS A 35 -17.39 10.41 -6.74
CA LYS A 35 -17.47 9.68 -8.03
C LYS A 35 -16.24 9.92 -8.91
N MET A 36 -15.83 11.18 -9.06
CA MET A 36 -14.66 11.55 -9.85
C MET A 36 -13.37 11.03 -9.22
N THR A 37 -13.20 11.20 -7.91
CA THR A 37 -12.00 10.74 -7.19
C THR A 37 -11.83 9.22 -7.31
N LEU A 38 -12.87 8.45 -7.05
CA LEU A 38 -12.83 6.99 -7.17
C LEU A 38 -12.61 6.53 -8.61
N PHE A 39 -13.20 7.23 -9.59
CA PHE A 39 -12.95 6.95 -11.00
C PHE A 39 -11.47 7.14 -11.37
N VAL A 40 -10.85 8.25 -10.97
CA VAL A 40 -9.43 8.50 -11.25
C VAL A 40 -8.53 7.46 -10.57
N ILE A 41 -8.79 7.13 -9.30
CA ILE A 41 -8.00 6.12 -8.57
C ILE A 41 -8.16 4.74 -9.22
N SER A 42 -9.35 4.39 -9.72
CA SER A 42 -9.58 3.10 -10.37
C SER A 42 -8.86 2.94 -11.71
N GLN A 43 -8.37 4.03 -12.31
CA GLN A 43 -7.53 4.00 -13.51
C GLN A 43 -6.05 3.71 -13.23
N LEU A 44 -5.62 3.70 -11.96
CA LEU A 44 -4.25 3.33 -11.60
C LEU A 44 -3.99 1.85 -11.89
N GLY A 45 -2.74 1.49 -12.15
CA GLY A 45 -2.34 0.10 -12.20
C GLY A 45 -2.67 -0.62 -10.88
N ARG A 46 -2.96 -1.91 -10.93
CA ARG A 46 -3.30 -2.68 -9.73
C ARG A 46 -2.08 -3.43 -9.21
N ALA A 47 -1.85 -3.32 -7.91
CA ALA A 47 -0.95 -4.24 -7.22
C ALA A 47 -1.62 -5.63 -7.16
N PRO A 48 -0.85 -6.72 -7.21
CA PRO A 48 -1.38 -8.06 -7.00
C PRO A 48 -1.97 -8.18 -5.59
N VAL A 49 -2.93 -9.08 -5.41
CA VAL A 49 -3.38 -9.52 -4.09
C VAL A 49 -2.60 -10.78 -3.76
N ALA A 50 -1.83 -10.75 -2.68
CA ALA A 50 -1.09 -11.92 -2.24
C ALA A 50 -2.06 -13.02 -1.74
N PRO A 51 -1.72 -14.31 -1.89
CA PRO A 51 -2.45 -15.37 -1.20
C PRO A 51 -2.40 -15.18 0.32
N ASP A 52 -3.50 -15.44 1.03
CA ASP A 52 -3.56 -15.26 2.49
C ASP A 52 -2.53 -16.15 3.22
N GLU A 53 -2.32 -17.38 2.74
CA GLU A 53 -1.32 -18.32 3.26
C GLU A 53 0.11 -17.76 3.19
N ASP A 54 0.50 -17.18 2.06
CA ASP A 54 1.80 -16.54 1.88
C ASP A 54 1.97 -15.34 2.82
N VAL A 55 0.89 -14.58 3.05
CA VAL A 55 0.90 -13.43 3.97
C VAL A 55 1.09 -13.91 5.41
N LEU A 56 0.36 -14.95 5.82
CA LEU A 56 0.47 -15.53 7.16
C LEU A 56 1.86 -16.13 7.40
N GLU A 57 2.40 -16.86 6.42
CA GLU A 57 3.78 -17.37 6.48
C GLU A 57 4.79 -16.22 6.60
N MET A 58 4.63 -15.14 5.82
CA MET A 58 5.50 -13.97 5.94
C MET A 58 5.40 -13.32 7.33
N VAL A 59 4.20 -13.22 7.90
CA VAL A 59 4.00 -12.64 9.24
C VAL A 59 4.77 -13.41 10.29
N GLU A 60 4.72 -14.74 10.24
CA GLU A 60 5.45 -15.62 11.16
C GLU A 60 6.96 -15.55 10.91
N THR A 61 7.40 -15.84 9.68
CA THR A 61 8.84 -15.93 9.32
C THR A 61 9.58 -14.60 9.48
N ARG A 62 8.89 -13.47 9.29
CA ARG A 62 9.47 -12.13 9.45
C ARG A 62 9.14 -11.49 10.78
N GLN A 63 8.44 -12.18 11.68
CA GLN A 63 8.04 -11.67 12.99
C GLN A 63 7.41 -10.28 12.89
N LEU A 64 6.32 -10.20 12.12
CA LEU A 64 5.55 -8.97 11.89
C LEU A 64 4.36 -8.81 12.87
N PHE A 65 4.22 -9.73 13.82
CA PHE A 65 3.22 -9.67 14.89
C PHE A 65 3.67 -8.79 16.06
N GLY A 66 2.71 -8.28 16.83
CA GLY A 66 2.98 -7.50 18.06
C GLY A 66 3.57 -6.10 17.86
N ILE A 67 3.77 -5.65 16.62
CA ILE A 67 4.40 -4.36 16.28
C ILE A 67 3.42 -3.29 15.79
N GLY A 68 2.11 -3.53 15.95
CA GLY A 68 1.05 -2.59 15.59
C GLY A 68 0.63 -2.62 14.12
N LEU A 69 0.85 -3.73 13.42
CA LEU A 69 0.35 -3.95 12.05
C LEU A 69 -0.96 -4.73 12.07
N GLY A 70 -1.90 -4.33 11.20
CA GLY A 70 -3.06 -5.13 10.86
C GLY A 70 -2.76 -6.15 9.74
N PHE A 71 -3.69 -7.10 9.53
CA PHE A 71 -3.55 -8.09 8.46
C PHE A 71 -3.50 -7.45 7.06
N ILE A 72 -4.25 -6.37 6.84
CA ILE A 72 -4.20 -5.61 5.59
C ILE A 72 -2.80 -5.02 5.37
N ASP A 73 -2.14 -4.51 6.42
CA ASP A 73 -0.77 -3.98 6.31
C ASP A 73 0.23 -5.06 5.88
N ALA A 74 0.10 -6.27 6.43
CA ALA A 74 0.90 -7.42 6.01
C ALA A 74 0.65 -7.80 4.55
N HIS A 75 -0.61 -7.75 4.11
CA HIS A 75 -0.98 -7.90 2.70
C HIS A 75 -0.27 -6.88 1.81
N LEU A 76 -0.30 -5.59 2.18
CA LEU A 76 0.36 -4.55 1.40
C LEU A 76 1.87 -4.77 1.28
N LEU A 77 2.51 -5.23 2.36
CA LEU A 77 3.93 -5.58 2.35
C LEU A 77 4.22 -6.75 1.40
N MET A 78 3.43 -7.81 1.43
CA MET A 78 3.62 -8.97 0.55
C MET A 78 3.35 -8.61 -0.91
N SER A 79 2.25 -7.89 -1.18
CA SER A 79 1.91 -7.42 -2.52
C SER A 79 2.99 -6.50 -3.11
N ALA A 80 3.60 -5.65 -2.29
CA ALA A 80 4.73 -4.82 -2.72
C ALA A 80 5.96 -5.66 -3.10
N ARG A 81 6.25 -6.74 -2.34
CA ARG A 81 7.32 -7.69 -2.68
C ARG A 81 7.05 -8.42 -3.99
N ILE A 82 5.84 -8.94 -4.18
CA ILE A 82 5.45 -9.66 -5.41
C ILE A 82 5.52 -8.74 -6.63
N ALA A 83 5.05 -7.49 -6.50
CA ALA A 83 5.09 -6.50 -7.56
C ALA A 83 6.47 -5.87 -7.79
N ASN A 84 7.48 -6.22 -6.98
CA ASN A 84 8.78 -5.58 -6.95
C ASN A 84 8.69 -4.05 -6.92
N CYS A 85 7.82 -3.51 -6.06
CA CYS A 85 7.58 -2.08 -5.94
C CYS A 85 7.79 -1.60 -4.50
N ALA A 86 7.91 -0.28 -4.36
CA ALA A 86 8.05 0.35 -3.07
C ALA A 86 6.69 0.75 -2.49
N LEU A 87 6.45 0.40 -1.23
CA LEU A 87 5.32 0.84 -0.45
C LEU A 87 5.54 2.26 0.06
N MET A 88 4.61 3.15 -0.28
CA MET A 88 4.56 4.52 0.24
C MET A 88 3.43 4.62 1.26
N THR A 89 3.76 4.97 2.50
CA THR A 89 2.78 5.16 3.58
C THR A 89 3.26 6.24 4.55
N ARG A 90 2.32 6.76 5.36
CA ARG A 90 2.62 7.67 6.48
C ARG A 90 2.50 6.98 7.85
N ASP A 91 2.04 5.73 7.86
CA ASP A 91 1.97 4.94 9.09
C ASP A 91 3.39 4.54 9.54
N ARG A 92 3.74 4.85 10.79
CA ARG A 92 5.10 4.64 11.30
C ARG A 92 5.41 3.15 11.51
N ALA A 93 4.44 2.34 11.90
CA ALA A 93 4.64 0.90 12.07
C ALA A 93 4.85 0.25 10.69
N LEU A 94 4.04 0.61 9.70
CA LEU A 94 4.15 0.09 8.35
C LEU A 94 5.43 0.54 7.64
N ILE A 95 5.86 1.80 7.82
CA ILE A 95 7.16 2.27 7.31
C ILE A 95 8.29 1.39 7.86
N ARG A 96 8.33 1.15 9.18
CA ARG A 96 9.38 0.33 9.81
C ARG A 96 9.40 -1.09 9.24
N ALA A 97 8.23 -1.71 9.08
CA ALA A 97 8.12 -3.04 8.51
C ALA A 97 8.53 -3.07 7.03
N ALA A 98 8.13 -2.08 6.25
CA ALA A 98 8.54 -1.94 4.85
C ALA A 98 10.07 -1.82 4.71
N HIS A 99 10.73 -1.07 5.61
CA HIS A 99 12.19 -1.01 5.64
C HIS A 99 12.83 -2.35 5.97
N ARG A 100 12.32 -3.08 6.99
CA ARG A 100 12.80 -4.44 7.33
C ARG A 100 12.71 -5.41 6.15
N LEU A 101 11.71 -5.24 5.30
CA LEU A 101 11.47 -6.07 4.13
C LEU A 101 12.09 -5.53 2.83
N GLY A 102 12.78 -4.39 2.87
CA GLY A 102 13.40 -3.79 1.68
C GLY A 102 12.41 -3.26 0.64
N VAL A 103 11.16 -2.99 1.05
CA VAL A 103 10.09 -2.48 0.17
C VAL A 103 9.63 -1.08 0.58
N ALA A 104 10.33 -0.39 1.47
CA ALA A 104 10.02 1.00 1.77
C ALA A 104 10.41 1.90 0.60
N MET A 105 9.54 2.85 0.26
CA MET A 105 9.95 3.96 -0.61
C MET A 105 10.99 4.80 0.13
N ALA A 106 12.13 5.04 -0.51
CA ALA A 106 13.12 5.97 0.01
C ALA A 106 12.46 7.32 0.31
N ALA A 107 12.89 8.02 1.35
CA ALA A 107 12.41 9.37 1.66
C ALA A 107 12.71 10.33 0.50
#